data_AF-A0A806KIG2-F1
#
_entry.id   AF-A0A806KIG2-F1
#
_cell.length_a   1.000
_cell.length_b   1.000
_cell.length_c   1.000
_cell.angle_alpha   90.00
_cell.angle_beta   90.00
_cell.angle_gamma   90.00
#
_symmetry.space_group_name_H-M   'P 1'
#
loop_
_entity.id
_entity.type
_entity.pdbx_description
1 polymer ?
#
loop_
_entity_poly.entity_id
_entity_poly.type
_entity_poly.pdbx_seq_one_letter_code
_entity_poly.pdbx_strand_id
1 'polypeptide(L)'
;MSLSGRNALFRVGIAFCALSALIVLAASFLIIPDYPAIQEDIRRPGDFFLFFLGSLFSSNYLAVHIAIIMTVLFSLLGIILILSYFEQTSAHEILYIAFFTISFSFETIRLIIPLSLIYDIPSFYLLVAAKILIFTRFFGLFSLFAASIYAAGLEVQMTRYVIMVLIAATLVLTGVPVDTQNRDSSFNIVYGFNTMYRLIEAVAFIITVISFFIAVNIRGSKEYALIGVWLMIALAGRYFLLYSDNWAGPILGILMLSIGTWFVCSKLHKIYLWL
;
A
#
# COMPACT_ATOMS: atom_id res chain seq x y z
N MET A 1 -21.20 11.00 4.63
CA MET A 1 -20.12 11.88 5.14
C MET A 1 -20.22 13.22 4.41
N SER A 2 -20.02 14.37 5.05
CA SER A 2 -20.08 15.66 4.36
C SER A 2 -18.84 15.88 3.48
N LEU A 3 -18.99 16.65 2.39
CA LEU A 3 -17.89 17.02 1.49
C LEU A 3 -16.75 17.72 2.25
N SER A 4 -17.10 18.65 3.15
CA SER A 4 -16.15 19.37 3.99
C SER A 4 -15.37 18.45 4.93
N GLY A 5 -16.05 17.47 5.54
CA GLY A 5 -15.42 16.48 6.42
C GLY A 5 -14.43 15.60 5.67
N ARG A 6 -14.75 15.20 4.43
CA ARG A 6 -13.84 14.44 3.58
C ARG A 6 -12.62 15.25 3.15
N ASN A 7 -12.82 16.48 2.68
CA ASN A 7 -11.70 17.31 2.25
C ASN A 7 -10.80 17.70 3.44
N ALA A 8 -11.37 17.84 4.65
CA ALA A 8 -10.57 17.95 5.87
C ALA A 8 -9.74 16.69 6.12
N LEU A 9 -10.32 15.49 5.99
CA LEU A 9 -9.59 14.22 6.11
C LEU A 9 -8.46 14.11 5.09
N PHE A 10 -8.67 14.51 3.84
CA PHE A 10 -7.63 14.49 2.81
C PHE A 10 -6.49 15.46 3.14
N ARG A 11 -6.79 16.65 3.66
CA ARG A 11 -5.76 17.61 4.11
C ARG A 11 -4.94 17.07 5.29
N VAL A 12 -5.58 16.40 6.25
CA VAL A 12 -4.87 15.70 7.33
C VAL A 12 -4.01 14.57 6.75
N GLY A 13 -4.52 13.82 5.78
CA GLY A 13 -3.76 12.80 5.04
C GLY A 13 -2.52 13.37 4.34
N ILE A 14 -2.64 14.54 3.68
CA ILE A 14 -1.50 15.25 3.07
C ILE A 14 -0.45 15.59 4.13
N ALA A 15 -0.86 16.18 5.26
CA ALA A 15 0.06 16.53 6.34
C ALA A 15 0.79 15.30 6.89
N PHE A 16 0.08 14.17 7.06
CA PHE A 16 0.67 12.91 7.49
C PHE A 16 1.66 12.33 6.46
N CYS A 17 1.31 12.32 5.18
CA CYS A 17 2.20 11.86 4.11
C CYS A 17 3.45 12.75 3.99
N ALA A 18 3.29 14.07 4.17
CA ALA A 18 4.41 15.02 4.16
C ALA A 18 5.35 14.79 5.34
N LEU A 19 4.81 14.57 6.54
CA LEU A 19 5.60 14.19 7.71
C LEU A 19 6.38 12.90 7.46
N SER A 20 5.71 11.88 6.90
CA SER A 20 6.37 10.62 6.55
C SER A 20 7.51 10.82 5.55
N ALA A 21 7.32 11.65 4.53
CA ALA A 21 8.39 12.00 3.57
C ALA A 21 9.60 12.67 4.25
N LEU A 22 9.37 13.58 5.19
CA LEU A 22 10.44 14.21 5.97
C LEU A 22 11.19 13.20 6.83
N ILE A 23 10.47 12.27 7.47
CA ILE A 23 11.08 11.19 8.27
C ILE A 23 11.96 10.30 7.39
N VAL A 24 11.49 9.90 6.20
CA VAL A 24 12.30 9.10 5.26
C VAL A 24 13.56 9.85 4.87
N LEU A 25 13.46 11.14 4.54
CA LEU A 25 14.63 11.95 4.17
C LEU A 25 15.63 12.02 5.32
N ALA A 26 15.17 12.31 6.54
CA ALA A 26 16.03 12.34 7.73
C ALA A 26 16.70 10.99 7.99
N ALA A 27 15.94 9.89 7.95
CA ALA A 27 16.45 8.54 8.13
C ALA A 27 17.43 8.14 7.01
N SER A 28 17.24 8.62 5.79
CA SER A 28 18.14 8.35 4.66
C SER A 28 19.56 8.87 4.92
N PHE A 29 19.70 10.06 5.53
CA PHE A 29 21.02 10.60 5.87
C PHE A 29 21.76 9.77 6.92
N LEU A 30 21.03 9.09 7.80
CA LEU A 30 21.62 8.23 8.83
C LEU A 30 21.97 6.84 8.29
N ILE A 31 21.11 6.25 7.47
CA ILE A 31 21.21 4.83 7.10
C ILE A 31 22.11 4.58 5.88
N ILE A 32 22.05 5.45 4.86
CA ILE A 32 22.73 5.22 3.58
C ILE A 32 24.25 4.99 3.71
N PRO A 33 24.99 5.74 4.56
CA PRO A 33 26.43 5.53 4.73
C PRO A 33 26.80 4.13 5.21
N ASP A 34 25.94 3.49 6.01
CA ASP A 34 26.21 2.23 6.68
C ASP A 34 25.78 1.00 5.85
N TYR A 35 25.08 1.17 4.73
CA TYR A 35 24.65 0.05 3.88
C TYR A 35 25.75 -0.92 3.43
N PRO A 36 26.97 -0.47 3.07
CA PRO A 36 28.06 -1.38 2.72
C PRO A 36 28.49 -2.30 3.88
N ALA A 37 28.33 -1.85 5.13
CA ALA A 37 28.69 -2.62 6.32
C ALA A 37 27.60 -3.63 6.74
N ILE A 38 26.34 -3.40 6.33
CA ILE A 38 25.16 -4.20 6.71
C ILE A 38 24.93 -5.39 5.75
N GLN A 39 25.72 -5.56 4.70
CA GLN A 39 25.59 -6.66 3.72
C GLN A 39 25.98 -8.03 4.32
N GLU A 40 25.29 -8.47 5.36
CA GLU A 40 25.23 -9.86 5.78
C GLU A 40 24.13 -10.61 5.02
N ASP A 41 24.24 -11.94 5.06
CA ASP A 41 23.53 -12.95 4.25
C ASP A 41 22.03 -13.04 4.62
N ILE A 42 21.26 -12.00 4.30
CA ILE A 42 19.81 -11.96 4.61
C ILE A 42 19.03 -12.82 3.61
N ARG A 43 18.12 -13.63 4.15
CA ARG A 43 17.20 -14.47 3.39
C ARG A 43 16.37 -13.62 2.42
N ARG A 44 16.42 -13.99 1.13
CA ARG A 44 15.55 -13.38 0.12
C ARG A 44 14.07 -13.70 0.35
N PRO A 45 13.15 -12.78 0.00
CA PRO A 45 11.72 -13.05 0.06
C PRO A 45 11.37 -14.29 -0.78
N GLY A 46 10.86 -15.33 -0.12
CA GLY A 46 10.61 -16.64 -0.75
C GLY A 46 9.30 -16.69 -1.55
N ASP A 47 9.17 -15.91 -2.61
CA ASP A 47 8.07 -16.02 -3.58
C ASP A 47 8.55 -16.53 -4.95
N PHE A 48 7.67 -17.21 -5.69
CA PHE A 48 7.99 -17.75 -7.01
C PHE A 48 8.46 -16.69 -8.01
N PHE A 49 7.76 -15.54 -8.10
CA PHE A 49 8.14 -14.45 -9.00
C PHE A 49 9.46 -13.79 -8.60
N LEU A 50 9.70 -13.65 -7.30
CA LEU A 50 10.93 -13.06 -6.76
C LEU A 50 12.10 -14.04 -6.83
N PHE A 51 11.85 -15.35 -6.81
CA PHE A 51 12.85 -16.36 -7.11
C PHE A 51 13.34 -16.24 -8.55
N PHE A 52 12.42 -16.09 -9.52
CA PHE A 52 12.78 -15.90 -10.92
C PHE A 52 13.55 -14.58 -11.14
N LEU A 53 13.08 -13.47 -10.58
CA LEU A 53 13.79 -12.18 -10.67
C LEU A 53 15.12 -12.19 -9.91
N GLY A 54 15.19 -12.88 -8.78
CA GLY A 54 16.41 -13.05 -8.00
C GLY A 54 17.47 -13.89 -8.71
N SER A 55 17.09 -14.76 -9.65
CA SER A 55 18.04 -15.43 -10.54
C SER A 55 18.71 -14.46 -11.52
N LEU A 56 18.04 -13.37 -11.88
CA LEU A 56 18.50 -12.43 -12.91
C LEU A 56 19.21 -11.22 -12.30
N PHE A 57 18.81 -10.79 -11.11
CA PHE A 57 19.30 -9.59 -10.46
C PHE A 57 19.86 -9.87 -9.05
N SER A 58 20.93 -9.16 -8.70
CA SER A 58 21.50 -9.17 -7.35
C SER A 58 20.64 -8.35 -6.40
N SER A 59 20.70 -8.74 -5.11
CA SER A 59 20.01 -8.02 -4.04
C SER A 59 20.75 -6.72 -3.75
N ASN A 60 20.02 -5.64 -3.52
CA ASN A 60 20.60 -4.33 -3.23
C ASN A 60 19.71 -3.53 -2.26
N TYR A 61 20.22 -3.27 -1.05
CA TYR A 61 19.52 -2.49 -0.02
C TYR A 61 19.17 -1.07 -0.46
N LEU A 62 19.99 -0.46 -1.33
CA LEU A 62 19.70 0.86 -1.87
C LEU A 62 18.45 0.82 -2.77
N ALA A 63 18.24 -0.26 -3.52
CA ALA A 63 17.04 -0.44 -4.32
C ALA A 63 15.77 -0.53 -3.45
N VAL A 64 15.86 -1.23 -2.31
CA VAL A 64 14.77 -1.32 -1.33
C VAL A 64 14.49 0.04 -0.67
N HIS A 65 15.55 0.78 -0.31
CA HIS A 65 15.42 2.11 0.25
C HIS A 65 14.77 3.09 -0.73
N ILE A 66 15.14 3.03 -2.01
CA ILE A 66 14.49 3.79 -3.08
C ILE A 66 13.03 3.37 -3.23
N ALA A 67 12.70 2.07 -3.15
CA ALA A 67 11.31 1.62 -3.19
C ALA A 67 10.48 2.27 -2.07
N ILE A 68 11.02 2.36 -0.85
CA ILE A 68 10.37 3.05 0.28
C ILE A 68 10.16 4.54 -0.04
N ILE A 69 11.20 5.24 -0.52
CA ILE A 69 11.08 6.66 -0.94
C ILE A 69 9.96 6.81 -1.99
N MET A 70 9.94 5.94 -3.00
CA MET A 70 8.96 5.99 -4.08
C MET A 70 7.53 5.72 -3.58
N THR A 71 7.33 4.79 -2.65
CA THR A 71 6.00 4.56 -2.04
C THR A 71 5.49 5.77 -1.26
N VAL A 72 6.37 6.46 -0.54
CA VAL A 72 6.00 7.63 0.27
C VAL A 72 5.73 8.84 -0.62
N LEU A 73 6.55 9.07 -1.64
CA LEU A 73 6.29 10.10 -2.65
C LEU A 73 4.99 9.81 -3.42
N PHE A 74 4.73 8.55 -3.78
CA PHE A 74 3.46 8.15 -4.37
C PHE A 74 2.28 8.48 -3.46
N SER A 75 2.38 8.19 -2.15
CA SER A 75 1.30 8.50 -1.20
C SER A 75 1.00 10.00 -1.14
N LEU A 76 2.05 10.83 -1.04
CA LEU A 76 1.94 12.29 -0.93
C LEU A 76 1.38 12.91 -2.21
N LEU A 77 1.98 12.61 -3.36
CA LEU A 77 1.53 13.14 -4.64
C LEU A 77 0.13 12.62 -4.98
N GLY A 78 -0.12 11.33 -4.72
CA GLY A 78 -1.41 10.69 -4.96
C GLY A 78 -2.54 11.34 -4.16
N ILE A 79 -2.36 11.62 -2.87
CA ILE A 79 -3.41 12.25 -2.06
C ILE A 79 -3.64 13.72 -2.45
N ILE A 80 -2.59 14.46 -2.83
CA ILE A 80 -2.70 15.83 -3.36
C ILE A 80 -3.52 15.83 -4.67
N LEU A 81 -3.19 14.93 -5.59
CA LEU A 81 -3.91 14.79 -6.86
C LEU A 81 -5.37 14.38 -6.62
N ILE A 82 -5.63 13.40 -5.75
CA ILE A 82 -7.00 13.00 -5.42
C ILE A 82 -7.81 14.18 -4.87
N LEU A 83 -7.23 14.97 -3.95
CA LEU A 83 -7.90 16.16 -3.43
C LEU A 83 -8.19 17.18 -4.55
N SER A 84 -7.22 17.43 -5.43
CA SER A 84 -7.39 18.40 -6.52
C SER A 84 -8.44 17.96 -7.57
N TYR A 85 -8.45 16.70 -7.97
CA TYR A 85 -9.40 16.18 -8.97
C TYR A 85 -10.82 16.02 -8.44
N PHE A 86 -10.97 15.67 -7.16
CA PHE A 86 -12.27 15.30 -6.59
C PHE A 86 -12.75 16.28 -5.52
N GLU A 87 -12.18 17.49 -5.44
CA GLU A 87 -12.51 18.48 -4.40
C GLU A 87 -14.02 18.69 -4.25
N GLN A 88 -14.73 18.76 -5.38
CA GLN A 88 -16.15 19.06 -5.46
C GLN A 88 -17.05 17.82 -5.57
N THR A 89 -16.50 16.63 -5.79
CA THR A 89 -17.28 15.41 -6.09
C THR A 89 -17.36 14.50 -4.88
N SER A 90 -18.52 14.32 -4.23
CA SER A 90 -18.65 13.41 -3.06
C SER A 90 -18.83 11.94 -3.45
N ALA A 91 -17.74 11.28 -3.86
CA ALA A 91 -17.70 9.84 -4.15
C ALA A 91 -17.05 9.05 -2.98
N HIS A 92 -17.63 7.89 -2.64
CA HIS A 92 -17.17 7.06 -1.51
C HIS A 92 -16.00 6.18 -1.93
N GLU A 93 -16.01 5.70 -3.16
CA GLU A 93 -14.94 4.98 -3.83
C GLU A 93 -13.62 5.75 -3.74
N ILE A 94 -13.67 7.07 -3.96
CA ILE A 94 -12.50 7.96 -3.88
C ILE A 94 -11.97 8.09 -2.45
N LEU A 95 -12.84 8.08 -1.44
CA LEU A 95 -12.42 8.09 -0.05
C LEU A 95 -11.62 6.82 0.29
N TYR A 96 -12.06 5.66 -0.19
CA TYR A 96 -11.35 4.40 0.05
C TYR A 96 -10.08 4.26 -0.79
N ILE A 97 -10.07 4.78 -2.03
CA ILE A 97 -8.84 4.89 -2.82
C ILE A 97 -7.84 5.82 -2.13
N ALA A 98 -8.30 6.92 -1.52
CA ALA A 98 -7.45 7.79 -0.72
C ALA A 98 -6.85 7.06 0.50
N PHE A 99 -7.62 6.23 1.21
CA PHE A 99 -7.08 5.40 2.29
C PHE A 99 -6.03 4.40 1.81
N PHE A 100 -6.27 3.77 0.66
CA PHE A 100 -5.26 2.92 0.00
C PHE A 100 -3.98 3.71 -0.30
N THR A 101 -4.09 4.89 -0.89
CA THR A 101 -2.93 5.76 -1.19
C THR A 101 -2.19 6.19 0.08
N ILE A 102 -2.91 6.58 1.14
CA ILE A 102 -2.32 6.98 2.42
C ILE A 102 -1.59 5.80 3.09
N SER A 103 -2.06 4.56 2.91
CA SER A 103 -1.42 3.39 3.53
C SER A 103 0.07 3.24 3.18
N PHE A 104 0.47 3.67 1.97
CA PHE A 104 1.86 3.64 1.54
C PHE A 104 2.78 4.59 2.32
N SER A 105 2.24 5.63 2.97
CA SER A 105 3.05 6.51 3.83
C SER A 105 3.58 5.78 5.07
N PHE A 106 3.02 4.64 5.44
CA PHE A 106 3.52 3.81 6.54
C PHE A 106 4.68 2.89 6.15
N GLU A 107 5.02 2.78 4.86
CA GLU A 107 6.17 1.98 4.42
C GLU A 107 7.51 2.53 4.94
N THR A 108 7.55 3.80 5.35
CA THR A 108 8.65 4.42 6.11
C THR A 108 9.05 3.61 7.34
N ILE A 109 8.11 2.89 7.96
CA ILE A 109 8.38 2.08 9.16
C ILE A 109 9.39 0.98 8.86
N ARG A 110 9.53 0.49 7.62
CA ARG A 110 10.55 -0.51 7.26
C ARG A 110 11.97 -0.06 7.54
N LEU A 111 12.22 1.25 7.55
CA LEU A 111 13.52 1.83 7.89
C LEU A 111 13.94 1.56 9.34
N ILE A 112 13.04 1.12 10.21
CA ILE A 112 13.40 0.67 11.56
C ILE A 112 14.33 -0.54 11.54
N ILE A 113 14.27 -1.37 10.49
CA ILE A 113 15.10 -2.57 10.38
C ILE A 113 16.57 -2.21 10.21
N PRO A 114 16.99 -1.44 9.19
CA PRO A 114 18.38 -1.03 9.11
C PRO A 114 18.80 -0.16 10.31
N LEU A 115 17.93 0.69 10.86
CA LEU A 115 18.23 1.42 12.10
C LEU A 115 18.49 0.50 13.30
N SER A 116 17.77 -0.63 13.39
CA SER A 116 18.00 -1.60 14.46
C SER A 116 19.33 -2.33 14.34
N LEU A 117 19.87 -2.44 13.12
CA LEU A 117 21.17 -3.05 12.87
C LEU A 117 22.32 -2.08 13.17
N ILE A 118 22.10 -0.77 12.99
CA ILE A 118 23.11 0.26 13.24
C ILE A 118 23.17 0.66 14.73
N TYR A 119 22.00 0.77 15.39
CA TYR A 119 21.87 1.33 16.74
C TYR A 119 21.39 0.34 17.79
N ASP A 120 21.39 -0.97 17.49
CA ASP A 120 20.95 -2.04 18.40
C ASP A 120 19.57 -1.78 19.04
N ILE A 121 18.61 -1.31 18.23
CA ILE A 121 17.26 -0.98 18.70
C ILE A 121 16.60 -2.24 19.30
N PRO A 122 15.99 -2.15 20.50
CA PRO A 122 15.33 -3.28 21.13
C PRO A 122 14.25 -3.94 20.25
N SER A 123 14.19 -5.28 20.28
CA SER A 123 13.22 -6.09 19.52
C SER A 123 11.76 -5.71 19.74
N PHE A 124 11.42 -5.11 20.89
CA PHE A 124 10.08 -4.59 21.14
C PHE A 124 9.63 -3.57 20.10
N TYR A 125 10.51 -2.66 19.67
CA TYR A 125 10.16 -1.67 18.66
C TYR A 125 9.96 -2.30 17.28
N LEU A 126 10.74 -3.33 16.95
CA LEU A 126 10.56 -4.12 15.73
C LEU A 126 9.23 -4.85 15.71
N LEU A 127 8.82 -5.42 16.86
CA LEU A 127 7.52 -6.08 17.01
C LEU A 127 6.37 -5.10 16.76
N VAL A 128 6.42 -3.90 17.36
CA VAL A 128 5.40 -2.86 17.17
C VAL A 128 5.37 -2.39 15.71
N ALA A 129 6.54 -2.12 15.12
CA ALA A 129 6.67 -1.72 13.73
C ALA A 129 6.07 -2.75 12.76
N ALA A 130 6.36 -4.03 12.95
CA ALA A 130 5.80 -5.11 12.14
C ALA A 130 4.28 -5.14 12.20
N LYS A 131 3.69 -4.98 13.39
CA LYS A 131 2.24 -4.98 13.58
C LYS A 131 1.57 -3.77 12.93
N ILE A 132 2.19 -2.59 13.02
CA ILE A 132 1.69 -1.40 12.33
C ILE A 132 1.75 -1.60 10.81
N LEU A 133 2.84 -2.15 10.27
CA LEU A 133 2.96 -2.46 8.84
C LEU A 133 1.91 -3.47 8.37
N ILE A 134 1.64 -4.53 9.15
CA ILE A 134 0.54 -5.47 8.85
C ILE A 134 -0.79 -4.72 8.80
N PHE A 135 -1.09 -3.96 9.85
CA PHE A 135 -2.35 -3.20 9.94
C PHE A 135 -2.54 -2.31 8.72
N THR A 136 -1.55 -1.49 8.37
CA THR A 136 -1.67 -0.48 7.32
C THR A 136 -1.75 -1.11 5.93
N ARG A 137 -0.96 -2.16 5.66
CA ARG A 137 -1.00 -2.89 4.38
C ARG A 137 -2.35 -3.54 4.12
N PHE A 138 -2.91 -4.23 5.12
CA PHE A 138 -4.24 -4.83 4.99
C PHE A 138 -5.35 -3.78 5.01
N PHE A 139 -5.19 -2.69 5.75
CA PHE A 139 -6.14 -1.57 5.72
C PHE A 139 -6.23 -0.93 4.34
N GLY A 140 -5.09 -0.73 3.67
CA GLY A 140 -5.07 -0.26 2.29
C GLY A 140 -5.78 -1.23 1.33
N LEU A 141 -5.48 -2.52 1.41
CA LEU A 141 -6.11 -3.55 0.57
C LEU A 141 -7.63 -3.65 0.80
N PHE A 142 -8.06 -3.73 2.06
CA PHE A 142 -9.48 -3.80 2.39
C PHE A 142 -10.21 -2.48 2.08
N SER A 143 -9.50 -1.34 2.07
CA SER A 143 -10.08 -0.10 1.56
C SER A 143 -10.40 -0.22 0.07
N LEU A 144 -9.50 -0.76 -0.77
CA LEU A 144 -9.83 -1.00 -2.17
C LEU A 144 -11.01 -1.98 -2.34
N PHE A 145 -11.08 -3.01 -1.50
CA PHE A 145 -12.24 -3.89 -1.47
C PHE A 145 -13.53 -3.11 -1.16
N ALA A 146 -13.54 -2.25 -0.14
CA ALA A 146 -14.67 -1.38 0.15
C ALA A 146 -15.01 -0.46 -1.03
N ALA A 147 -14.01 0.11 -1.71
CA ALA A 147 -14.22 0.90 -2.92
C ALA A 147 -14.95 0.11 -4.01
N SER A 148 -14.60 -1.17 -4.19
CA SER A 148 -15.23 -2.05 -5.17
C SER A 148 -16.69 -2.38 -4.82
N ILE A 149 -17.01 -2.53 -3.53
CA ILE A 149 -18.39 -2.78 -3.08
C ILE A 149 -19.27 -1.53 -3.27
N TYR A 150 -18.73 -0.33 -3.01
CA TYR A 150 -19.42 0.92 -3.30
C TYR A 150 -19.68 1.11 -4.80
N ALA A 151 -18.70 0.78 -5.64
CA ALA A 151 -18.88 0.77 -7.09
C ALA A 151 -20.02 -0.19 -7.51
N ALA A 152 -20.11 -1.35 -6.86
CA ALA A 152 -21.16 -2.35 -7.06
C ALA A 152 -22.55 -1.96 -6.50
N GLY A 153 -22.70 -0.80 -5.84
CA GLY A 153 -24.01 -0.27 -5.46
C GLY A 153 -24.34 -0.28 -3.97
N LEU A 154 -23.35 -0.44 -3.07
CA LEU A 154 -23.59 -0.35 -1.63
C LEU A 154 -24.13 1.03 -1.22
N GLU A 155 -25.04 1.04 -0.25
CA GLU A 155 -25.64 2.26 0.27
C GLU A 155 -24.62 3.21 0.93
N VAL A 156 -24.67 4.47 0.52
CA VAL A 156 -23.83 5.58 0.99
C VAL A 156 -23.91 5.79 2.52
N GLN A 157 -25.06 5.53 3.13
CA GLN A 157 -25.31 5.77 4.55
C GLN A 157 -24.45 4.90 5.47
N MET A 158 -23.90 3.79 4.96
CA MET A 158 -23.11 2.82 5.73
C MET A 158 -21.63 3.17 5.90
N THR A 159 -21.15 4.29 5.34
CA THR A 159 -19.71 4.62 5.26
C THR A 159 -18.98 4.53 6.60
N ARG A 160 -19.57 5.07 7.68
CA ARG A 160 -18.96 5.05 9.01
C ARG A 160 -18.81 3.62 9.56
N TYR A 161 -19.83 2.79 9.36
CA TYR A 161 -19.82 1.40 9.79
C TYR A 161 -18.82 0.58 8.99
N VAL A 162 -18.73 0.80 7.67
CA VAL A 162 -17.73 0.15 6.82
C VAL A 162 -16.32 0.49 7.30
N ILE A 163 -16.02 1.76 7.61
CA ILE A 163 -14.71 2.14 8.16
C ILE A 163 -14.41 1.41 9.47
N MET A 164 -15.38 1.31 10.39
CA MET A 164 -15.21 0.57 11.65
C MET A 164 -14.95 -0.91 11.41
N VAL A 165 -15.68 -1.54 10.48
CA VAL A 165 -15.49 -2.95 10.11
C VAL A 165 -14.10 -3.18 9.51
N LEU A 166 -13.64 -2.27 8.63
CA LEU A 166 -12.30 -2.34 8.06
C LEU A 166 -11.23 -2.30 9.16
N ILE A 167 -11.31 -1.33 10.08
CA ILE A 167 -10.38 -1.20 11.20
C ILE A 167 -10.38 -2.46 12.08
N ALA A 168 -11.57 -2.96 12.43
CA ALA A 168 -11.71 -4.16 13.25
C ALA A 168 -11.11 -5.40 12.55
N ALA A 169 -11.42 -5.60 11.27
CA ALA A 169 -10.89 -6.70 10.48
C ALA A 169 -9.36 -6.68 10.39
N THR A 170 -8.76 -5.49 10.19
CA THR A 170 -7.30 -5.36 10.16
C THR A 170 -6.64 -5.50 11.51
N LEU A 171 -7.29 -5.06 12.60
CA LEU A 171 -6.77 -5.24 13.96
C LEU A 171 -6.67 -6.71 14.34
N VAL A 172 -7.66 -7.53 13.95
CA VAL A 172 -7.62 -8.99 14.18
C VAL A 172 -6.38 -9.60 13.54
N LEU A 173 -6.00 -9.15 12.35
CA LEU A 173 -4.79 -9.62 11.66
C LEU A 173 -3.48 -9.26 12.37
N THR A 174 -3.46 -8.28 13.27
CA THR A 174 -2.25 -7.92 14.05
C THR A 174 -2.02 -8.80 15.27
N GLY A 175 -2.97 -9.68 15.61
CA GLY A 175 -2.90 -10.57 16.78
C GLY A 175 -1.92 -11.73 16.64
N VAL A 176 -1.37 -11.96 15.44
CA VAL A 176 -0.49 -13.10 15.14
C VAL A 176 0.91 -12.88 15.72
N PRO A 177 1.60 -13.94 16.19
CA PRO A 177 2.99 -13.85 16.61
C PRO A 177 3.90 -13.42 15.46
N VAL A 178 4.75 -12.43 15.74
CA VAL A 178 5.76 -11.91 14.82
C VAL A 178 7.13 -12.34 15.36
N ASP A 179 7.94 -12.92 14.48
CA ASP A 179 9.32 -13.26 14.79
C ASP A 179 10.24 -12.09 14.39
N THR A 180 10.75 -11.35 15.37
CA THR A 180 11.61 -10.19 15.15
C THR A 180 13.05 -10.55 14.77
N GLN A 181 13.43 -11.82 14.90
CA GLN A 181 14.77 -12.31 14.53
C GLN A 181 14.85 -12.63 13.04
N ASN A 182 13.74 -13.08 12.44
CA ASN A 182 13.67 -13.38 11.02
C ASN A 182 13.28 -12.15 10.19
N ARG A 183 14.18 -11.72 9.30
CA ARG A 183 14.03 -10.53 8.44
C ARG A 183 14.39 -10.90 7.01
N ASP A 184 13.79 -10.21 6.04
CA ASP A 184 14.10 -10.39 4.63
C ASP A 184 14.95 -9.23 4.05
N SER A 185 15.56 -9.48 2.88
CA SER A 185 16.38 -8.48 2.17
C SER A 185 15.57 -7.28 1.70
N SER A 186 14.24 -7.37 1.70
CA SER A 186 13.30 -6.28 1.44
C SER A 186 12.96 -5.49 2.71
N PHE A 187 13.73 -5.55 3.80
CA PHE A 187 13.40 -4.82 5.03
C PHE A 187 11.96 -5.09 5.53
N ASN A 188 11.49 -6.34 5.41
CA ASN A 188 10.31 -6.82 6.10
C ASN A 188 10.71 -7.76 7.24
N ILE A 189 9.90 -7.76 8.29
CA ILE A 189 9.98 -8.75 9.36
C ILE A 189 9.14 -9.94 8.94
N VAL A 190 9.73 -11.13 8.93
CA VAL A 190 9.06 -12.35 8.47
C VAL A 190 8.08 -12.82 9.54
N TYR A 191 6.81 -12.94 9.16
CA TYR A 191 5.76 -13.40 10.07
C TYR A 191 5.79 -14.93 10.20
N GLY A 192 5.47 -15.45 11.39
CA GLY A 192 5.42 -16.90 11.62
C GLY A 192 4.45 -17.65 10.69
N PHE A 193 3.42 -16.97 10.20
CA PHE A 193 2.43 -17.48 9.24
C PHE A 193 2.44 -16.71 7.91
N ASN A 194 3.63 -16.39 7.36
CA ASN A 194 3.77 -15.62 6.12
C ASN A 194 2.89 -16.14 4.96
N THR A 195 2.80 -17.46 4.78
CA THR A 195 1.95 -18.08 3.75
C THR A 195 0.46 -17.76 3.93
N MET A 196 -0.06 -17.72 5.16
CA MET A 196 -1.45 -17.37 5.42
C MET A 196 -1.72 -15.90 5.09
N TYR A 197 -0.80 -15.00 5.44
CA TYR A 197 -0.94 -13.59 5.09
C TYR A 197 -0.93 -13.35 3.59
N ARG A 198 -0.02 -14.02 2.87
CA ARG A 198 0.01 -13.98 1.40
C ARG A 198 -1.28 -14.52 0.78
N LEU A 199 -1.87 -15.57 1.35
CA LEU A 199 -3.15 -16.10 0.92
C LEU A 199 -4.29 -15.08 1.14
N ILE A 200 -4.36 -14.46 2.32
CA ILE A 200 -5.38 -13.43 2.63
C ILE A 200 -5.23 -12.23 1.69
N GLU A 201 -4.00 -11.80 1.44
CA GLU A 201 -3.68 -10.73 0.49
C GLU A 201 -4.12 -11.09 -0.94
N ALA A 202 -3.82 -12.30 -1.40
CA ALA A 202 -4.24 -12.79 -2.71
C ALA A 202 -5.77 -12.90 -2.84
N VAL A 203 -6.45 -13.40 -1.80
CA VAL A 203 -7.92 -13.49 -1.78
C VAL A 203 -8.55 -12.10 -1.80
N ALA A 204 -8.05 -11.16 -0.99
CA ALA A 204 -8.53 -9.78 -0.98
C ALA A 204 -8.33 -9.10 -2.35
N PHE A 205 -7.18 -9.32 -2.98
CA PHE A 205 -6.91 -8.89 -4.36
C PHE A 205 -7.93 -9.45 -5.35
N ILE A 206 -8.12 -10.78 -5.39
CA ILE A 206 -9.03 -11.44 -6.34
C ILE A 206 -10.45 -10.94 -6.16
N ILE A 207 -10.94 -10.91 -4.91
CA ILE A 207 -12.32 -10.49 -4.61
C ILE A 207 -12.53 -9.03 -5.03
N THR A 208 -11.59 -8.12 -4.73
CA THR A 208 -11.70 -6.70 -5.12
C THR A 208 -11.83 -6.54 -6.63
N VAL A 209 -11.04 -7.28 -7.40
CA VAL A 209 -11.07 -7.24 -8.87
C VAL A 209 -12.39 -7.80 -9.39
N ILE A 210 -12.83 -8.95 -8.87
CA ILE A 210 -14.13 -9.56 -9.23
C ILE A 210 -15.29 -8.60 -8.93
N SER A 211 -15.26 -7.91 -7.79
CA SER A 211 -16.29 -6.95 -7.41
C SER A 211 -16.42 -5.79 -8.40
N PHE A 212 -15.30 -5.28 -8.95
CA PHE A 212 -15.36 -4.29 -10.04
C PHE A 212 -15.92 -4.86 -11.34
N PHE A 213 -15.65 -6.12 -11.67
CA PHE A 213 -16.29 -6.77 -12.83
C PHE A 213 -17.79 -6.98 -12.63
N ILE A 214 -18.23 -7.33 -11.41
CA ILE A 214 -19.66 -7.44 -11.07
C ILE A 214 -20.34 -6.06 -11.21
N ALA A 215 -19.66 -4.97 -10.81
CA ALA A 215 -20.20 -3.62 -10.93
C ALA A 215 -20.54 -3.22 -12.38
N VAL A 216 -19.91 -3.83 -13.39
CA VAL A 216 -20.25 -3.64 -14.81
C VAL A 216 -21.70 -4.03 -15.08
N ASN A 217 -22.13 -5.17 -14.57
CA ASN A 217 -23.48 -5.68 -14.80
C ASN A 217 -24.52 -4.88 -14.01
N ILE A 218 -24.18 -4.43 -12.81
CA ILE A 218 -25.09 -3.68 -11.93
C ILE A 218 -25.28 -2.24 -12.44
N ARG A 219 -24.20 -1.58 -12.87
CA ARG A 219 -24.22 -0.17 -13.30
C ARG A 219 -24.35 0.01 -14.81
N GLY A 220 -24.22 -1.04 -15.60
CA GLY A 220 -24.32 -1.01 -17.06
C GLY A 220 -23.18 -0.28 -17.79
N SER A 221 -22.10 0.11 -17.09
CA SER A 221 -20.99 0.84 -17.69
C SER A 221 -19.74 -0.01 -17.85
N LYS A 222 -19.21 -0.06 -19.08
CA LYS A 222 -17.95 -0.75 -19.42
C LYS A 222 -16.73 -0.11 -18.74
N GLU A 223 -16.84 1.13 -18.25
CA GLU A 223 -15.74 1.80 -17.56
C GLU A 223 -15.35 1.08 -16.26
N TYR A 224 -16.28 0.40 -15.58
CA TYR A 224 -15.97 -0.42 -14.39
C TYR A 224 -15.10 -1.65 -14.71
N ALA A 225 -15.22 -2.22 -15.91
CA ALA A 225 -14.35 -3.32 -16.35
C ALA A 225 -12.91 -2.83 -16.52
N LEU A 226 -12.75 -1.64 -17.12
CA LEU A 226 -11.45 -1.01 -17.28
C LEU A 226 -10.83 -0.66 -15.91
N ILE A 227 -11.63 -0.17 -14.96
CA ILE A 227 -11.18 0.08 -13.58
C ILE A 227 -10.62 -1.21 -12.96
N GLY A 228 -11.32 -2.35 -13.11
CA GLY A 228 -10.83 -3.64 -12.63
C GLY A 228 -9.47 -4.04 -13.22
N VAL A 229 -9.28 -3.85 -14.53
CA VAL A 229 -8.00 -4.14 -15.21
C VAL A 229 -6.87 -3.23 -14.72
N TRP A 230 -7.11 -1.92 -14.63
CA TRP A 230 -6.09 -0.98 -14.15
C TRP A 230 -5.77 -1.18 -12.67
N LEU A 231 -6.75 -1.63 -11.87
CA LEU A 231 -6.53 -1.98 -10.47
C LEU A 231 -5.64 -3.21 -10.32
N MET A 232 -5.77 -4.22 -11.19
CA MET A 232 -4.85 -5.36 -11.21
C MET A 232 -3.40 -4.90 -11.45
N ILE A 233 -3.20 -3.98 -12.40
CA ILE A 233 -1.88 -3.39 -12.68
C ILE A 233 -1.36 -2.62 -11.47
N ALA A 234 -2.20 -1.80 -10.82
CA ALA A 234 -1.82 -1.05 -9.63
C ALA A 234 -1.38 -1.97 -8.48
N LEU A 235 -2.14 -3.03 -8.22
CA LEU A 235 -1.87 -4.00 -7.16
C LEU A 235 -0.64 -4.87 -7.45
N ALA A 236 -0.37 -5.19 -8.72
CA ALA A 236 0.90 -5.79 -9.13
C ALA A 236 2.08 -4.85 -8.87
N GLY A 237 1.93 -3.55 -9.19
CA GLY A 237 2.93 -2.53 -8.87
C GLY A 237 3.22 -2.41 -7.37
N ARG A 238 2.17 -2.45 -6.55
CA ARG A 238 2.29 -2.54 -5.09
C ARG A 238 3.12 -3.77 -4.67
N TYR A 239 2.82 -4.95 -5.20
CA TYR A 239 3.56 -6.18 -4.87
C TYR A 239 5.07 -6.02 -5.13
N PHE A 240 5.46 -5.47 -6.29
CA PHE A 240 6.87 -5.23 -6.61
C PHE A 240 7.55 -4.24 -5.66
N LEU A 241 6.89 -3.15 -5.26
CA LEU A 241 7.47 -2.17 -4.33
C LEU A 241 7.64 -2.71 -2.90
N LEU A 242 6.74 -3.61 -2.47
CA LEU A 242 6.74 -4.12 -1.10
C LEU A 242 7.73 -5.27 -0.90
N TYR A 243 7.86 -6.15 -1.89
CA TYR A 243 8.54 -7.43 -1.71
C TYR A 243 9.78 -7.62 -2.59
N SER A 244 10.10 -6.71 -3.53
CA SER A 244 11.34 -6.84 -4.30
C SER A 244 12.56 -6.35 -3.52
N ASP A 245 13.70 -6.99 -3.76
CA ASP A 245 15.00 -6.66 -3.17
C ASP A 245 16.06 -6.23 -4.20
N ASN A 246 15.65 -6.07 -5.46
CA ASN A 246 16.51 -5.69 -6.59
C ASN A 246 16.01 -4.41 -7.28
N TRP A 247 16.83 -3.87 -8.20
CA TRP A 247 16.55 -2.64 -8.96
C TRP A 247 15.35 -2.72 -9.92
N ALA A 248 14.96 -3.91 -10.38
CA ALA A 248 13.78 -4.05 -11.23
C ALA A 248 12.49 -3.76 -10.44
N GLY A 249 12.47 -4.12 -9.16
CA GLY A 249 11.38 -3.87 -8.22
C GLY A 249 10.87 -2.43 -8.18
N PRO A 250 11.67 -1.44 -7.75
CA PRO A 250 11.24 -0.06 -7.64
C PRO A 250 10.81 0.53 -8.98
N ILE A 251 11.51 0.21 -10.07
CA ILE A 251 11.22 0.75 -11.41
C ILE A 251 9.87 0.24 -11.92
N LEU A 252 9.69 -1.09 -11.98
CA LEU A 252 8.44 -1.68 -12.46
C LEU A 252 7.28 -1.36 -11.51
N GLY A 253 7.55 -1.42 -10.22
CA GLY A 253 6.57 -1.22 -9.17
C GLY A 253 5.97 0.18 -9.19
N ILE A 254 6.78 1.24 -9.26
CA ILE A 254 6.26 2.61 -9.26
C ILE A 254 5.52 2.94 -10.56
N LEU A 255 5.99 2.44 -11.70
CA LEU A 255 5.34 2.65 -13.00
C LEU A 255 3.95 2.00 -13.00
N MET A 256 3.86 0.72 -12.64
CA MET A 256 2.58 0.00 -12.60
C MET A 256 1.62 0.59 -11.57
N LEU A 257 2.11 0.95 -10.37
CA LEU A 257 1.29 1.55 -9.32
C LEU A 257 0.73 2.92 -9.74
N SER A 258 1.59 3.79 -10.28
CA SER A 258 1.21 5.14 -10.70
C SER A 258 0.25 5.11 -11.89
N ILE A 259 0.58 4.34 -12.93
CA ILE A 259 -0.25 4.21 -14.14
C ILE A 259 -1.61 3.60 -13.79
N GLY A 260 -1.62 2.49 -13.05
CA GLY A 260 -2.86 1.82 -12.65
C GLY A 260 -3.76 2.73 -11.83
N THR A 261 -3.21 3.40 -10.81
CA THR A 261 -4.00 4.31 -9.96
C THR A 261 -4.49 5.53 -10.73
N TRP A 262 -3.67 6.12 -11.60
CA TRP A 262 -4.06 7.24 -12.46
C TRP A 262 -5.27 6.90 -13.33
N PHE A 263 -5.23 5.76 -14.03
CA PHE A 263 -6.34 5.34 -14.87
C PHE A 263 -7.60 5.01 -14.05
N VAL A 264 -7.47 4.35 -12.89
CA VAL A 264 -8.61 4.12 -11.98
C VAL A 264 -9.27 5.45 -11.61
N CYS A 265 -8.50 6.44 -11.15
CA CYS A 265 -9.01 7.76 -10.79
C CYS A 265 -9.61 8.50 -12.00
N SER A 266 -8.95 8.50 -13.15
CA SER A 266 -9.44 9.15 -14.37
C SER A 266 -10.78 8.56 -14.83
N LYS A 267 -10.94 7.23 -14.78
CA LYS A 267 -12.19 6.57 -15.15
C LYS A 267 -13.31 6.84 -14.16
N LEU A 268 -13.02 6.82 -12.86
CA LEU A 268 -14.00 7.23 -11.83
C LEU A 268 -14.41 8.69 -12.00
N HIS A 269 -13.47 9.60 -12.24
CA HIS A 269 -13.76 11.00 -12.48
C HIS A 269 -14.70 11.19 -13.67
N LYS A 270 -14.46 10.48 -14.78
CA LYS A 270 -15.36 10.48 -15.93
C LYS A 270 -16.75 9.96 -15.58
N ILE A 271 -16.88 8.91 -14.78
CA ILE A 271 -18.20 8.40 -14.37
C ILE A 271 -19.00 9.48 -13.62
N TYR A 272 -18.36 10.24 -12.72
CA TYR A 272 -19.05 11.27 -11.94
C TYR A 272 -19.27 12.60 -12.66
N LEU A 273 -18.52 12.91 -13.73
CA LEU A 273 -18.77 14.12 -14.54
C LEU A 273 -19.96 13.97 -15.48
N TRP A 274 -20.34 12.74 -15.82
CA TRP A 274 -21.40 12.42 -16.79
C TRP A 274 -22.68 11.88 -16.13
N LEU A 275 -22.74 11.90 -14.80
CA LEU A 275 -23.93 11.63 -13.98
C LEU A 275 -24.50 12.96 -13.48
#